data_AF-A0AA38GK83-F1
#
_entry.id   AF-A0AA38GK83-F1
#
_cell.length_a   1.000
_cell.length_b   1.000
_cell.length_c   1.000
_cell.angle_alpha   90.00
_cell.angle_beta   90.00
_cell.angle_gamma   90.00
#
_symmetry.space_group_name_H-M   'P 1'
#
loop_
_entity.id
_entity.type
_entity.pdbx_description
1 polymer ?
#
loop_
_entity_poly.entity_id
_entity_poly.type
_entity_poly.pdbx_seq_one_letter_code
_entity_poly.pdbx_strand_id
1 'polypeptide(L)' 'FIFAMENSEWISPIVISIKNNGKLRIHVDYRKLNKETKKDHYPLPFSDQILDEVAGQ' A
#
# COMPACT_ATOMS: atom_id res chain seq x y z
N PHE A 1 8.03 8.71 20.84
CA PHE A 1 9.35 8.17 21.20
C PHE A 1 9.92 7.41 20.02
N ILE A 2 11.22 7.53 19.74
CA ILE A 2 11.95 6.78 18.72
C ILE A 2 12.93 5.88 19.47
N PHE A 3 12.90 4.57 19.21
CA PHE A 3 13.78 3.59 19.82
C PHE A 3 14.66 2.96 18.73
N ALA A 4 15.92 2.68 19.07
CA ALA A 4 16.79 1.90 18.20
C ALA A 4 16.31 0.44 18.19
N MET A 5 16.19 -0.14 17.00
CA MET A 5 15.86 -1.55 16.81
C MET A 5 17.15 -2.30 16.48
N GLU A 6 17.33 -3.48 17.06
CA GLU A 6 18.44 -4.37 16.71
C GLU A 6 18.30 -4.85 15.26
N ASN A 7 19.41 -5.31 14.65
CA ASN A 7 19.49 -5.72 13.25
C ASN A 7 18.43 -6.80 12.91
N SER A 8 17.29 -6.37 12.39
CA SER A 8 16.21 -7.25 11.95
C SER A 8 16.32 -7.50 10.45
N GLU A 9 16.09 -8.73 10.03
CA GLU A 9 16.00 -9.10 8.61
C GLU A 9 14.77 -8.48 7.92
N TRP A 10 13.81 -7.99 8.71
CA TRP A 10 12.53 -7.42 8.30
C TRP A 10 12.52 -5.89 8.35
N ILE A 11 13.60 -5.24 7.90
CA ILE A 11 13.65 -3.79 7.74
C ILE A 11 13.23 -3.42 6.31
N SER A 12 12.25 -2.51 6.20
CA SER A 12 11.83 -1.92 4.92
C SER A 12 12.32 -0.47 4.83
N PRO A 13 12.92 -0.03 3.71
CA PRO A 13 13.42 1.33 3.60
C PRO A 13 12.28 2.36 3.51
N ILE A 14 12.58 3.59 3.92
CA ILE A 14 11.67 4.74 3.79
C ILE A 14 11.93 5.42 2.45
N VAL A 15 10.86 5.68 1.69
CA VAL A 15 10.88 6.38 0.41
C VAL A 15 10.12 7.69 0.55
N ILE A 16 10.73 8.78 0.07
CA ILE A 16 10.14 10.12 0.15
C ILE A 16 9.73 10.57 -1.24
N SER A 17 8.51 11.10 -1.37
CA SER A 17 8.01 11.74 -2.59
C SER A 17 7.37 13.10 -2.27
N ILE A 18 7.24 13.95 -3.28
CA ILE A 18 6.59 15.27 -3.16
C ILE A 18 5.25 15.21 -3.89
N LYS A 19 4.17 15.59 -3.20
CA LYS A 19 2.84 15.74 -3.81
C LYS A 19 2.82 16.98 -4.72
N ASN A 20 1.88 17.03 -5.67
CA ASN A 20 1.69 18.21 -6.54
C ASN A 20 1.44 19.51 -5.77
N ASN A 21 0.92 19.43 -4.54
CA ASN A 21 0.73 20.58 -3.65
C ASN A 21 1.98 20.93 -2.81
N GLY A 22 3.16 20.41 -3.16
CA GLY A 22 4.44 20.67 -2.49
C GLY A 22 4.65 19.93 -1.17
N LYS A 23 3.63 19.21 -0.65
CA LYS A 23 3.75 18.49 0.63
C LYS A 23 4.55 17.19 0.46
N LEU A 24 5.39 16.89 1.45
CA LEU A 24 6.09 15.62 1.53
C LEU A 24 5.10 14.46 1.76
N ARG A 25 5.40 13.32 1.14
CA ARG A 25 4.72 12.05 1.33
C ARG A 25 5.78 10.99 1.62
N ILE A 26 5.71 10.45 2.83
CA ILE A 26 6.63 9.42 3.31
C ILE A 26 5.97 8.06 3.09
N HIS A 27 6.68 7.16 2.43
CA HIS A 27 6.27 5.78 2.16
C HIS A 27 7.24 4.81 2.82
N VAL A 28 6.75 3.63 3.15
CA VAL A 28 7.59 2.48 3.48
C VAL A 28 7.58 1.54 2.28
N ASP A 29 8.76 1.09 1.83
CA ASP A 29 8.88 0.19 0.68
C ASP A 29 8.61 -1.27 1.09
N TYR A 30 7.34 -1.66 1.02
CA TYR A 30 6.90 -3.02 1.33
C TYR A 30 7.10 -4.03 0.20
N ARG A 31 7.84 -3.73 -0.87
CA ARG A 31 7.95 -4.65 -2.02
C ARG A 31 8.51 -6.03 -1.65
N LYS A 32 9.50 -6.11 -0.76
CA LYS A 32 10.04 -7.38 -0.25
C LYS A 32 9.00 -8.10 0.60
N LEU A 33 8.41 -7.40 1.57
CA LEU A 33 7.38 -7.94 2.46
C LEU A 33 6.18 -8.52 1.68
N ASN A 34 5.70 -7.80 0.68
CA ASN A 34 4.53 -8.20 -0.12
C ASN A 34 4.79 -9.44 -0.99
N LYS A 35 6.05 -9.79 -1.28
CA LYS A 35 6.40 -11.05 -1.98
C LYS A 35 6.33 -12.25 -1.06
N GLU A 36 6.74 -12.07 0.19
CA GLU A 36 6.73 -13.12 1.23
C GLU A 36 5.33 -13.33 1.83
N THR A 37 4.45 -12.33 1.71
CA THR A 37 3.09 -12.38 2.27
C THR A 37 2.13 -13.07 1.31
N LYS A 38 1.38 -14.06 1.82
CA LYS A 38 0.26 -14.67 1.07
C LYS A 38 -0.84 -13.63 0.86
N LYS A 39 -1.19 -13.37 -0.41
CA LYS A 39 -2.27 -12.45 -0.74
C LYS A 39 -3.62 -13.06 -0.37
N ASP A 40 -4.47 -12.25 0.25
CA ASP A 40 -5.89 -12.55 0.35
C ASP A 40 -6.56 -12.18 -0.98
N HIS A 41 -7.25 -13.14 -1.59
CA HIS A 41 -7.88 -12.99 -2.90
C HIS A 41 -9.37 -12.65 -2.74
N TYR A 42 -9.67 -11.63 -1.96
CA TYR A 42 -11.03 -11.10 -1.88
C TYR A 42 -11.43 -10.49 -3.23
N PRO A 43 -12.50 -10.96 -3.89
CA PRO A 43 -12.91 -10.43 -5.19
C PRO A 43 -13.48 -9.03 -4.98
N LEU A 44 -12.79 -8.02 -5.50
CA LEU A 44 -13.37 -6.69 -5.63
C LEU A 44 -14.03 -6.59 -7.01
N PRO A 45 -15.29 -6.13 -7.08
CA PRO A 45 -15.96 -5.95 -8.35
C PRO A 45 -15.22 -4.90 -9.19
N PHE A 46 -15.25 -5.09 -10.50
CA PHE A 46 -14.75 -4.08 -11.43
C PHE A 46 -15.62 -2.84 -11.38
N SER A 47 -15.05 -1.67 -11.72
CA SER A 47 -15.80 -0.41 -11.72
C SER A 47 -17.07 -0.47 -12.56
N ASP A 48 -17.02 -1.13 -13.71
CA ASP A 48 -18.19 -1.29 -14.59
C ASP A 48 -19.29 -2.11 -13.92
N GLN A 49 -18.93 -3.19 -13.22
CA GLN A 49 -19.88 -4.02 -12.47
C GLN A 49 -20.61 -3.23 -11.37
N ILE A 50 -19.88 -2.35 -10.67
CA ILE A 50 -20.47 -1.48 -9.64
C ILE A 50 -21.39 -0.45 -10.31
N LEU A 51 -21.00 0.11 -11.46
CA LEU A 51 -21.78 1.11 -12.17
C LEU A 51 -23.09 0.53 -12.72
N ASP A 52 -23.05 -0.68 -13.26
CA ASP A 52 -24.24 -1.39 -13.76
C ASP A 52 -25.24 -1.65 -12.61
N GLU A 53 -24.73 -2.10 -11.45
CA GLU A 53 -25.54 -2.34 -10.25
C GLU A 53 -26.20 -1.04 -9.74
N VAL A 54 -25.48 0.08 -9.74
CA VAL A 54 -26.01 1.39 -9.30
C VAL A 54 -26.99 1.98 -10.31
N ALA A 55 -26.78 1.75 -11.61
CA ALA A 55 -27.68 2.20 -12.68
C ALA A 55 -29.01 1.43 -12.70
N GLY A 56 -29.11 0.33 -11.93
CA GLY A 56 -30.32 -0.49 -11.84
C GLY A 56 -30.56 -1.36 -13.08
N GLN A 57 -29.48 -1.76 -13.77
CA GLN A 57 -29.54 -2.77 -14.83
C GLN A 57 -29.59 -4.20 -14.28
#